data_AF-A0A6F9BYG8-F1
#
_entry.id   AF-A0A6F9BYG8-F1
#
_cell.length_a   1.000
_cell.length_b   1.000
_cell.length_c   1.000
_cell.angle_alpha   90.00
_cell.angle_beta   90.00
_cell.angle_gamma   90.00
#
_symmetry.space_group_name_H-M   'P 1'
#
loop_
_entity.id
_entity.type
_entity.pdbx_description
1 polymer ?
#
loop_
_entity_poly.entity_id
_entity_poly.type
_entity_poly.pdbx_seq_one_letter_code
_entity_poly.pdbx_strand_id
1 'polypeptide(L)'
;ATRATLTAHCTSLGDSLGKENELALIIDGQTLKYALSFELRQAFLDLALSCKAVICCRVSPLQKSEIVDMVKKHVKAITLAIGDGANDVGMIQTAHVGVGISGNEGMQATNSSDYSIAQFSYLEKLLLVHGAWSYNRVTKCILYCFYKNVVLYIIEIFTALPPFTLGIFDRPCSQQNMLRFPQLYRITQNAEGFNTKFSHLAVWGSMILWILFFIVYSAFWPSIPIAPDMQGQAMKEAVSTEPCWLEKLRRAAEVCGQPQNPSLRPG
;
A
#
# COMPACT_ATOMS: atom_id res chain seq x y z
N ALA A 1 -40.47 -4.06 15.37
CA ALA A 1 -40.37 -5.49 15.01
C ALA A 1 -38.91 -5.93 14.84
N THR A 2 -38.20 -5.48 13.80
CA THR A 2 -36.82 -5.92 13.47
C THR A 2 -35.83 -5.85 14.63
N ARG A 3 -35.83 -4.75 15.41
CA ARG A 3 -34.99 -4.60 16.60
C ARG A 3 -35.22 -5.73 17.61
N ALA A 4 -36.48 -5.99 17.97
CA ALA A 4 -36.82 -7.01 18.95
C ALA A 4 -36.40 -8.41 18.48
N THR A 5 -36.57 -8.71 17.20
CA THR A 5 -36.16 -9.98 16.60
C THR A 5 -34.63 -10.14 16.61
N LEU A 6 -33.88 -9.11 16.18
CA LEU A 6 -32.41 -9.14 16.22
C LEU A 6 -31.90 -9.31 17.65
N THR A 7 -32.40 -8.51 18.59
CA THR A 7 -32.01 -8.63 20.00
C THR A 7 -32.36 -10.01 20.57
N ALA A 8 -33.53 -10.57 20.24
CA ALA A 8 -33.90 -11.91 20.67
C ALA A 8 -32.94 -12.98 20.12
N HIS A 9 -32.52 -12.87 18.86
CA HIS A 9 -31.53 -13.78 18.28
C HIS A 9 -30.14 -13.62 18.92
N CYS A 10 -29.68 -12.39 19.15
CA CYS A 10 -28.43 -12.14 19.87
C CYS A 10 -28.46 -12.75 21.28
N THR A 11 -29.56 -12.56 22.01
CA THR A 11 -29.74 -13.16 23.35
C THR A 11 -29.81 -14.69 23.29
N SER A 12 -30.46 -15.25 22.27
CA SER A 12 -30.53 -16.70 22.07
C SER A 12 -29.16 -17.32 21.78
N LEU A 13 -28.28 -16.60 21.09
CA LEU A 13 -26.91 -17.02 20.84
C LEU A 13 -26.02 -16.85 22.08
N GLY A 14 -26.25 -15.81 22.88
CA GLY A 14 -25.57 -15.58 24.17
C GLY A 14 -24.04 -15.68 24.04
N ASP A 15 -23.45 -16.63 24.75
CA ASP A 15 -22.00 -16.89 24.78
C ASP A 15 -21.42 -17.46 23.46
N SER A 16 -22.29 -17.80 22.50
CA SER A 16 -21.93 -18.26 21.15
C SER A 16 -21.86 -17.12 20.14
N LEU A 17 -22.17 -15.89 20.55
CA LEU A 17 -22.06 -14.71 19.71
C LEU A 17 -20.58 -14.42 19.38
N GLY A 18 -20.28 -14.21 18.10
CA GLY A 18 -18.93 -14.00 17.57
C GLY A 18 -18.10 -15.27 17.40
N LYS A 19 -18.69 -16.47 17.57
CA LYS A 19 -18.04 -17.77 17.31
C LYS A 19 -18.63 -18.42 16.05
N GLU A 20 -17.86 -19.30 15.43
CA GLU A 20 -18.34 -20.09 14.28
C GLU A 20 -19.42 -21.08 14.72
N ASN A 21 -20.68 -20.82 14.35
CA ASN A 21 -21.80 -21.72 14.57
C ASN A 21 -22.35 -22.24 13.22
N GLU A 22 -22.88 -23.46 13.21
CA GLU A 22 -23.55 -24.08 12.05
C GLU A 22 -24.96 -23.50 11.82
N LEU A 23 -25.05 -22.17 11.68
CA LEU A 23 -26.28 -21.41 11.47
C LEU A 23 -26.21 -20.62 10.16
N ALA A 24 -27.37 -20.41 9.54
CA ALA A 24 -27.53 -19.56 8.37
C ALA A 24 -28.50 -18.41 8.66
N LEU A 25 -28.10 -17.18 8.33
CA LEU A 25 -28.93 -15.97 8.48
C LEU A 25 -29.52 -15.59 7.12
N ILE A 26 -30.84 -15.46 7.04
CA ILE A 26 -31.54 -14.97 5.84
C ILE A 26 -32.22 -13.65 6.18
N ILE A 27 -31.95 -12.61 5.38
CA ILE A 27 -32.52 -11.28 5.58
C ILE A 27 -33.05 -10.69 4.27
N ASP A 28 -34.25 -10.13 4.30
CA ASP A 28 -34.83 -9.43 3.16
C ASP A 28 -34.35 -7.97 3.07
N GLY A 29 -34.34 -7.40 1.87
CA GLY A 29 -33.90 -6.03 1.61
C GLY A 29 -34.67 -4.98 2.41
N GLN A 30 -35.97 -5.18 2.67
CA GLN A 30 -36.74 -4.24 3.51
C GLN A 30 -36.30 -4.29 4.96
N THR A 31 -36.08 -5.48 5.51
CA THR A 31 -35.58 -5.68 6.88
C THR A 31 -34.15 -5.20 7.03
N LEU A 32 -33.32 -5.42 6.00
CA LEU A 32 -31.92 -5.01 5.93
C LEU A 32 -31.75 -3.49 6.07
N LYS A 33 -32.65 -2.69 5.48
CA LYS A 33 -32.63 -1.23 5.63
C LYS A 33 -32.65 -0.80 7.10
N TYR A 34 -33.44 -1.48 7.93
CA TYR A 34 -33.50 -1.21 9.36
C TYR A 34 -32.32 -1.82 10.11
N ALA A 35 -31.84 -3.00 9.70
CA ALA A 35 -30.67 -3.63 10.31
C ALA A 35 -29.38 -2.84 10.09
N LEU A 36 -29.24 -2.14 8.96
CA LEU A 36 -28.11 -1.27 8.64
C LEU A 36 -28.17 0.12 9.31
N SER A 37 -29.26 0.43 10.03
CA SER A 37 -29.37 1.66 10.82
C SER A 37 -28.31 1.74 11.92
N PHE A 38 -27.87 2.95 12.28
CA PHE A 38 -26.76 3.18 13.22
C PHE A 38 -26.89 2.41 14.54
N GLU A 39 -28.10 2.29 15.09
CA GLU A 39 -28.33 1.63 16.38
C GLU A 39 -28.25 0.10 16.33
N LEU A 40 -28.62 -0.52 15.19
CA LEU A 40 -28.73 -1.98 15.07
C LEU A 40 -27.59 -2.60 14.27
N ARG A 41 -26.79 -1.76 13.60
CA ARG A 41 -25.71 -2.18 12.71
C ARG A 41 -24.73 -3.13 13.39
N GLN A 42 -24.30 -2.81 14.61
CA GLN A 42 -23.34 -3.63 15.34
C GLN A 42 -23.96 -4.98 15.73
N ALA A 43 -25.17 -4.98 16.27
CA ALA A 43 -25.87 -6.22 16.65
C ALA A 43 -26.13 -7.13 15.43
N PHE A 44 -26.48 -6.54 14.28
CA PHE A 44 -26.62 -7.28 13.02
C PHE A 44 -25.28 -7.86 12.56
N LEU A 45 -24.19 -7.10 12.64
CA LEU A 45 -22.86 -7.57 12.27
C LEU A 45 -22.41 -8.72 13.17
N ASP A 46 -22.57 -8.61 14.49
CA ASP A 46 -22.18 -9.66 15.43
C ASP A 46 -22.98 -10.95 15.20
N LEU A 47 -24.28 -10.82 14.91
CA LEU A 47 -25.13 -11.94 14.50
C LEU A 47 -24.65 -12.56 13.19
N ALA A 48 -24.35 -11.74 12.18
CA ALA A 48 -23.87 -12.19 10.87
C ALA A 48 -22.52 -12.93 10.97
N LEU A 49 -21.60 -12.45 11.79
CA LEU A 49 -20.30 -13.10 12.05
C LEU A 49 -20.43 -14.41 12.83
N SER A 50 -21.52 -14.57 13.59
CA SER A 50 -21.80 -15.81 14.32
C SER A 50 -22.35 -16.93 13.43
N CYS A 51 -22.81 -16.59 12.22
CA CYS A 51 -23.40 -17.52 11.26
C CYS A 51 -22.36 -18.00 10.25
N LYS A 52 -22.42 -19.27 9.89
CA LYS A 52 -21.59 -19.86 8.83
C LYS A 52 -21.97 -19.35 7.44
N ALA A 53 -23.24 -19.00 7.23
CA ALA A 53 -23.73 -18.44 5.97
C ALA A 53 -24.69 -17.28 6.22
N VAL A 54 -24.62 -16.25 5.39
CA VAL A 54 -25.53 -15.10 5.41
C VAL A 54 -26.05 -14.87 3.99
N ILE A 55 -27.37 -14.85 3.83
CA ILE A 55 -28.06 -14.69 2.55
C ILE A 55 -28.94 -13.44 2.63
N CYS A 56 -28.62 -12.44 1.82
CA CYS A 56 -29.41 -11.23 1.71
C CYS A 56 -30.27 -11.30 0.44
N CYS A 57 -31.59 -11.31 0.59
CA CYS A 57 -32.56 -11.45 -0.48
C CYS A 57 -33.07 -10.08 -0.95
N ARG A 58 -33.31 -9.92 -2.26
CA ARG A 58 -34.01 -8.75 -2.86
C ARG A 58 -33.38 -7.40 -2.46
N VAL A 59 -32.05 -7.37 -2.41
CA VAL A 59 -31.25 -6.22 -1.98
C VAL A 59 -31.04 -5.22 -3.11
N SER A 60 -31.14 -3.93 -2.82
CA SER A 60 -30.83 -2.88 -3.81
C SER A 60 -29.31 -2.74 -4.05
N PRO A 61 -28.86 -2.22 -5.20
CA PRO A 61 -27.44 -1.99 -5.47
C PRO A 61 -26.72 -1.20 -4.36
N LEU A 62 -27.39 -0.18 -3.81
CA LEU A 62 -26.87 0.64 -2.71
C LEU A 62 -26.71 -0.17 -1.42
N GLN A 63 -27.68 -1.03 -1.09
CA GLN A 63 -27.60 -1.85 0.11
C GLN A 63 -26.49 -2.91 0.02
N LYS A 64 -26.20 -3.42 -1.18
CA LYS A 64 -25.08 -4.36 -1.38
C LYS A 64 -23.74 -3.72 -1.01
N SER A 65 -23.47 -2.49 -1.46
CA SER A 65 -22.25 -1.78 -1.10
C SER A 65 -22.20 -1.39 0.37
N GLU A 66 -23.32 -0.98 0.97
CA GLU A 66 -23.39 -0.66 2.40
C GLU A 66 -23.04 -1.87 3.31
N ILE A 67 -23.47 -3.08 2.94
CA ILE A 67 -23.08 -4.30 3.68
C ILE A 67 -21.56 -4.50 3.63
N VAL A 68 -20.97 -4.39 2.43
CA VAL A 68 -19.53 -4.57 2.24
C VAL A 68 -18.74 -3.51 3.02
N ASP A 69 -19.18 -2.24 2.98
CA ASP A 69 -18.56 -1.14 3.72
C ASP A 69 -18.64 -1.34 5.23
N MET A 70 -19.79 -1.81 5.74
CA MET A 70 -19.97 -2.14 7.16
C MET A 70 -18.97 -3.21 7.61
N VAL A 71 -18.86 -4.34 6.88
CA VAL A 71 -17.94 -5.42 7.22
C VAL A 71 -16.48 -4.95 7.15
N LYS A 72 -16.13 -4.24 6.07
CA LYS A 72 -14.79 -3.68 5.85
C LYS A 72 -14.34 -2.78 7.00
N LYS A 73 -15.20 -1.87 7.47
CA LYS A 73 -14.86 -0.91 8.53
C LYS A 73 -14.76 -1.54 9.93
N HIS A 74 -15.63 -2.49 10.26
CA HIS A 74 -15.73 -3.00 11.63
C HIS A 74 -14.89 -4.26 11.87
N VAL A 75 -14.77 -5.15 10.88
CA VAL A 75 -14.06 -6.43 11.02
C VAL A 75 -12.56 -6.29 10.71
N LYS A 76 -12.17 -5.23 9.97
CA LYS A 76 -10.79 -5.02 9.48
C LYS A 76 -10.23 -6.22 8.70
N ALA A 77 -11.11 -7.01 8.08
CA ALA A 77 -10.74 -8.11 7.21
C ALA A 77 -10.64 -7.63 5.76
N ILE A 78 -9.81 -8.32 4.97
CA ILE A 78 -9.79 -8.13 3.52
C ILE A 78 -11.09 -8.68 2.93
N THR A 79 -11.80 -7.84 2.20
CA THR A 79 -13.11 -8.16 1.62
C THR A 79 -12.97 -8.31 0.11
N LEU A 80 -13.59 -9.36 -0.43
CA LEU A 80 -13.71 -9.59 -1.85
C LEU A 80 -15.17 -9.50 -2.26
N ALA A 81 -15.45 -8.77 -3.34
CA ALA A 81 -16.78 -8.72 -3.94
C ALA A 81 -16.71 -9.23 -5.39
N ILE A 82 -17.73 -9.99 -5.78
CA ILE A 82 -17.87 -10.53 -7.12
C ILE A 82 -19.25 -10.18 -7.69
N GLY A 83 -19.30 -9.86 -8.97
CA GLY A 83 -20.56 -9.59 -9.67
C GLY A 83 -20.40 -9.57 -11.18
N ASP A 84 -21.51 -9.72 -11.88
CA ASP A 84 -21.62 -9.77 -13.34
C ASP A 84 -22.32 -8.53 -13.91
N GLY A 85 -23.29 -7.98 -13.17
CA GLY A 85 -24.15 -6.89 -13.61
C GLY A 85 -23.76 -5.50 -13.12
N ALA A 86 -24.38 -4.50 -13.73
CA ALA A 86 -24.29 -3.08 -13.32
C ALA A 86 -24.68 -2.87 -11.85
N ASN A 87 -25.60 -3.69 -11.34
CA ASN A 87 -26.09 -3.66 -9.96
C ASN A 87 -25.02 -4.00 -8.93
N ASP A 88 -23.94 -4.66 -9.34
CA ASP A 88 -22.86 -5.09 -8.46
C ASP A 88 -21.65 -4.16 -8.53
N VAL A 89 -21.62 -3.20 -9.46
CA VAL A 89 -20.50 -2.26 -9.62
C VAL A 89 -20.20 -1.52 -8.32
N GLY A 90 -21.23 -1.00 -7.64
CA GLY A 90 -21.05 -0.32 -6.35
C GLY A 90 -20.51 -1.24 -5.26
N MET A 91 -20.94 -2.51 -5.24
CA MET A 91 -20.44 -3.51 -4.30
C MET A 91 -18.98 -3.87 -4.57
N ILE A 92 -18.63 -4.08 -5.85
CA ILE A 92 -17.28 -4.40 -6.34
C ILE A 92 -16.29 -3.29 -5.95
N GLN A 93 -16.64 -2.03 -6.22
CA GLN A 93 -15.78 -0.88 -5.93
C GLN A 93 -15.60 -0.60 -4.43
N THR A 94 -16.54 -1.03 -3.59
CA THR A 94 -16.47 -0.81 -2.15
C THR A 94 -15.55 -1.81 -1.45
N ALA A 95 -15.41 -3.02 -2.01
CA ALA A 95 -14.55 -4.08 -1.48
C ALA A 95 -13.06 -3.70 -1.52
N HIS A 96 -12.19 -4.54 -0.96
CA HIS A 96 -10.74 -4.39 -1.14
C HIS A 96 -10.26 -4.97 -2.46
N VAL A 97 -10.93 -6.04 -2.90
CA VAL A 97 -10.68 -6.69 -4.19
C VAL A 97 -12.02 -6.89 -4.89
N GLY A 98 -12.15 -6.33 -6.08
CA GLY A 98 -13.31 -6.47 -6.94
C GLY A 98 -13.06 -7.48 -8.06
N VAL A 99 -13.98 -8.43 -8.24
CA VAL A 99 -13.93 -9.42 -9.34
C VAL A 99 -15.18 -9.29 -10.21
N GLY A 100 -14.98 -8.99 -11.49
CA GLY A 100 -16.05 -8.96 -12.48
C GLY A 100 -16.18 -10.28 -13.21
N ILE A 101 -17.39 -10.78 -13.38
CA ILE A 101 -17.67 -11.91 -14.25
C ILE A 101 -18.00 -11.37 -15.66
N SER A 102 -17.27 -11.84 -16.66
CA SER A 102 -17.54 -11.53 -18.07
C SER A 102 -18.68 -12.42 -18.57
N GLY A 103 -19.87 -11.85 -18.75
CA GLY A 103 -21.04 -12.53 -19.31
C GLY A 103 -21.62 -11.80 -20.52
N ASN A 104 -22.60 -12.44 -21.17
CA ASN A 104 -23.29 -11.87 -22.34
C ASN A 104 -24.26 -10.72 -21.98
N GLU A 105 -24.58 -10.53 -20.70
CA GLU A 105 -25.55 -9.53 -20.23
C GLU A 105 -24.95 -8.13 -20.04
N GLY A 106 -23.62 -8.00 -20.17
CA GLY A 106 -22.93 -6.72 -20.15
C GLY A 106 -21.53 -6.82 -19.51
N MET A 107 -20.66 -5.88 -19.86
CA MET A 107 -19.28 -5.82 -19.33
C MET A 107 -19.10 -4.75 -18.24
N GLN A 108 -20.19 -4.22 -17.67
CA GLN A 108 -20.09 -3.09 -16.73
C GLN A 108 -19.38 -3.46 -15.43
N ALA A 109 -19.71 -4.62 -14.83
CA ALA A 109 -19.02 -5.14 -13.66
C ALA A 109 -17.55 -5.44 -13.96
N THR A 110 -17.28 -6.09 -15.10
CA THR A 110 -15.93 -6.41 -15.58
C THR A 110 -15.06 -5.16 -15.76
N ASN A 111 -15.57 -4.13 -16.43
CA ASN A 111 -14.83 -2.88 -16.66
C ASN A 111 -14.57 -2.08 -15.38
N SER A 112 -15.36 -2.31 -14.34
CA SER A 112 -15.27 -1.60 -13.05
C SER A 112 -14.62 -2.45 -11.94
N SER A 113 -14.04 -3.61 -12.29
CA SER A 113 -13.43 -4.57 -11.36
C SER A 113 -11.91 -4.61 -11.47
N ASP A 114 -11.22 -5.06 -10.42
CA ASP A 114 -9.76 -5.23 -10.42
C ASP A 114 -9.33 -6.44 -11.26
N TYR A 115 -10.13 -7.51 -11.21
CA TYR A 115 -9.91 -8.74 -11.98
C TYR A 115 -11.17 -9.14 -12.73
N SER A 116 -11.03 -9.55 -13.99
CA SER A 116 -12.12 -10.14 -14.76
C SER A 116 -11.92 -11.64 -14.96
N ILE A 117 -12.97 -12.42 -14.71
CA ILE A 117 -13.01 -13.86 -14.94
C ILE A 117 -14.20 -14.23 -15.81
N ALA A 118 -14.09 -15.27 -16.63
CA ALA A 118 -15.20 -15.71 -17.47
C ALA A 118 -16.27 -16.49 -16.69
N GLN A 119 -15.88 -17.24 -15.65
CA GLN A 119 -16.77 -18.12 -14.90
C GLN A 119 -16.40 -18.12 -13.42
N PHE A 120 -17.39 -18.33 -12.55
CA PHE A 120 -17.18 -18.38 -11.10
C PHE A 120 -16.22 -19.49 -10.66
N SER A 121 -16.18 -20.62 -11.38
CA SER A 121 -15.26 -21.74 -11.12
C SER A 121 -13.78 -21.34 -11.18
N TYR A 122 -13.43 -20.28 -11.93
CA TYR A 122 -12.06 -19.80 -12.02
C TYR A 122 -11.62 -18.98 -10.79
N LEU A 123 -12.57 -18.54 -9.95
CA LEU A 123 -12.28 -17.79 -8.73
C LEU A 123 -11.45 -18.62 -7.74
N GLU A 124 -11.72 -19.92 -7.64
CA GLU A 124 -10.97 -20.84 -6.76
C GLU A 124 -9.47 -20.81 -7.12
N LYS A 125 -9.15 -20.98 -8.40
CA LYS A 125 -7.77 -20.95 -8.89
C LYS A 125 -7.16 -19.56 -8.83
N LEU A 126 -7.95 -18.50 -9.03
CA LEU A 126 -7.48 -17.13 -8.90
C LEU A 126 -7.02 -16.85 -7.46
N LEU A 127 -7.82 -17.21 -6.46
CA LEU A 127 -7.53 -16.94 -5.06
C LEU A 127 -6.49 -17.90 -4.48
N LEU A 128 -6.77 -19.20 -4.52
CA LEU A 128 -5.95 -20.20 -3.83
C LEU A 128 -4.57 -20.35 -4.46
N VAL A 129 -4.45 -20.14 -5.78
CA VAL A 129 -3.17 -20.27 -6.48
C VAL A 129 -2.52 -18.92 -6.71
N HIS A 130 -3.14 -18.06 -7.50
CA HIS A 130 -2.50 -16.82 -7.93
C HIS A 130 -2.42 -15.82 -6.78
N GLY A 131 -3.43 -15.75 -5.91
CA GLY A 131 -3.42 -14.94 -4.70
C GLY A 131 -2.28 -15.33 -3.76
N ALA A 132 -2.16 -16.62 -3.42
CA ALA A 132 -1.09 -17.12 -2.55
C ALA A 132 0.31 -16.92 -3.13
N TRP A 133 0.49 -17.18 -4.44
CA TRP A 133 1.77 -16.91 -5.11
C TRP A 133 2.10 -15.43 -5.16
N SER A 134 1.13 -14.59 -5.49
CA SER A 134 1.32 -13.13 -5.53
C SER A 134 1.73 -12.60 -4.15
N TYR A 135 1.02 -12.99 -3.09
CA TYR A 135 1.33 -12.59 -1.72
C TYR A 135 2.77 -12.98 -1.30
N ASN A 136 3.16 -14.23 -1.54
CA ASN A 136 4.49 -14.72 -1.19
C ASN A 136 5.60 -14.00 -1.97
N ARG A 137 5.38 -13.77 -3.26
CA ARG A 137 6.33 -13.08 -4.15
C ARG A 137 6.51 -11.63 -3.78
N VAL A 138 5.41 -10.90 -3.54
CA VAL A 138 5.44 -9.51 -3.10
C VAL A 138 6.12 -9.39 -1.73
N THR A 139 5.78 -10.26 -0.79
CA THR A 139 6.41 -10.28 0.55
C THR A 139 7.94 -10.45 0.45
N LYS A 140 8.41 -11.44 -0.33
CA LYS A 140 9.84 -11.65 -0.56
C LYS A 140 10.50 -10.48 -1.29
N CYS A 141 9.83 -9.92 -2.30
CA CYS A 141 10.31 -8.76 -3.04
C CYS A 141 10.49 -7.56 -2.11
N ILE A 142 9.52 -7.24 -1.25
CA ILE A 142 9.61 -6.15 -0.28
C ILE A 142 10.73 -6.40 0.72
N LEU A 143 10.81 -7.61 1.29
CA LEU A 143 11.87 -7.99 2.24
C LEU A 143 13.25 -7.86 1.60
N TYR A 144 13.37 -8.30 0.35
CA TYR A 144 14.59 -8.15 -0.42
C TYR A 144 14.86 -6.69 -0.74
N CYS A 145 13.89 -5.86 -1.12
CA CYS A 145 14.10 -4.43 -1.34
C CYS A 145 14.64 -3.75 -0.08
N PHE A 146 14.14 -4.09 1.11
CA PHE A 146 14.72 -3.59 2.36
C PHE A 146 16.16 -4.07 2.57
N TYR A 147 16.42 -5.37 2.44
CA TYR A 147 17.78 -5.94 2.53
C TYR A 147 18.72 -5.31 1.50
N LYS A 148 18.23 -5.16 0.28
CA LYS A 148 18.98 -4.66 -0.86
C LYS A 148 19.22 -3.16 -0.73
N ASN A 149 18.30 -2.36 -0.19
CA ASN A 149 18.56 -0.95 0.13
C ASN A 149 19.63 -0.80 1.24
N VAL A 150 19.76 -1.77 2.15
CA VAL A 150 20.89 -1.84 3.11
C VAL A 150 22.22 -2.13 2.40
N VAL A 151 22.21 -3.02 1.38
CA VAL A 151 23.42 -3.49 0.67
C VAL A 151 23.79 -2.64 -0.57
N LEU A 152 22.81 -1.98 -1.20
CA LEU A 152 22.92 -1.18 -2.44
C LEU A 152 23.64 0.14 -2.25
N TYR A 153 23.88 0.58 -1.02
CA TYR A 153 24.77 1.71 -0.78
C TYR A 153 26.20 1.47 -1.29
N ILE A 154 26.53 0.28 -1.80
CA ILE A 154 27.86 -0.06 -2.31
C ILE A 154 27.95 -0.11 -3.84
N ILE A 155 27.01 -0.64 -4.64
CA ILE A 155 27.15 -0.75 -6.12
C ILE A 155 25.76 -0.76 -6.82
N GLU A 156 25.35 0.35 -7.45
CA GLU A 156 24.08 0.44 -8.18
C GLU A 156 24.20 0.14 -9.69
N ILE A 157 23.31 -0.75 -10.16
CA ILE A 157 22.84 -1.09 -11.53
C ILE A 157 22.80 -2.62 -11.74
N PHE A 158 23.82 -3.38 -11.35
CA PHE A 158 23.88 -4.83 -11.62
C PHE A 158 22.96 -5.70 -10.75
N THR A 159 22.49 -5.18 -9.60
CA THR A 159 21.76 -5.96 -8.59
C THR A 159 20.23 -5.79 -8.65
N ALA A 160 19.68 -4.98 -9.57
CA ALA A 160 18.24 -4.70 -9.67
C ALA A 160 17.41 -5.80 -10.35
N LEU A 161 18.02 -6.58 -11.23
CA LEU A 161 17.34 -7.66 -11.96
C LEU A 161 17.08 -8.94 -11.13
N PRO A 162 17.98 -9.40 -10.23
CA PRO A 162 17.74 -10.57 -9.40
C PRO A 162 16.45 -10.53 -8.53
N PRO A 163 16.08 -9.45 -7.83
CA PRO A 163 14.81 -9.41 -7.09
C PRO A 163 13.57 -9.45 -7.96
N PHE A 164 13.62 -8.82 -9.14
CA PHE A 164 12.50 -8.86 -10.08
C PHE A 164 12.28 -10.28 -10.61
N THR A 165 13.36 -10.98 -10.95
CA THR A 165 13.29 -12.36 -11.47
C THR A 165 12.93 -13.38 -10.38
N LEU A 166 13.53 -13.31 -9.20
CA LEU A 166 13.11 -14.14 -8.05
C LEU A 166 11.65 -13.84 -7.65
N GLY A 167 11.27 -12.57 -7.62
CA GLY A 167 9.90 -12.14 -7.32
C GLY A 167 8.86 -12.59 -8.35
N ILE A 168 9.23 -12.90 -9.60
CA ILE A 168 8.27 -13.35 -10.62
C ILE A 168 8.22 -14.88 -10.71
N PHE A 169 9.37 -15.56 -10.63
CA PHE A 169 9.48 -16.99 -10.90
C PHE A 169 9.46 -17.88 -9.66
N ASP A 170 9.56 -17.33 -8.45
CA ASP A 170 9.50 -18.14 -7.22
C ASP A 170 8.07 -18.69 -7.00
N ARG A 171 7.95 -20.02 -7.11
CA ARG A 171 6.74 -20.78 -6.84
C ARG A 171 6.97 -21.63 -5.60
N PRO A 172 6.55 -21.18 -4.40
CA PRO A 172 6.82 -21.90 -3.15
C PRO A 172 6.10 -23.25 -3.07
N CYS A 173 5.04 -23.45 -3.86
CA CYS A 173 4.29 -24.71 -3.92
C CYS A 173 3.69 -24.90 -5.32
N SER A 174 3.60 -26.14 -5.80
CA SER A 174 2.99 -26.46 -7.09
C SER A 174 1.49 -26.11 -7.09
N GLN A 175 0.95 -25.71 -8.26
CA GLN A 175 -0.45 -25.33 -8.40
C GLN A 175 -1.40 -26.43 -7.89
N GLN A 176 -1.06 -27.69 -8.17
CA GLN A 176 -1.89 -28.85 -7.82
C GLN A 176 -1.99 -29.05 -6.31
N ASN A 177 -0.92 -28.78 -5.57
CA ASN A 177 -0.92 -28.93 -4.11
C ASN A 177 -1.74 -27.83 -3.42
N MET A 178 -1.75 -26.61 -3.95
CA MET A 178 -2.58 -25.54 -3.36
C MET A 178 -4.08 -25.75 -3.58
N LEU A 179 -4.48 -26.31 -4.74
CA LEU A 179 -5.88 -26.70 -4.96
C LEU A 179 -6.26 -27.93 -4.12
N ARG A 180 -5.32 -28.84 -3.87
CA ARG A 180 -5.56 -30.03 -3.03
C ARG A 180 -5.69 -29.70 -1.54
N PHE A 181 -5.02 -28.65 -1.06
CA PHE A 181 -4.93 -28.28 0.35
C PHE A 181 -5.27 -26.80 0.57
N PRO A 182 -6.56 -26.41 0.52
CA PRO A 182 -6.99 -25.01 0.66
C PRO A 182 -6.66 -24.40 2.02
N GLN A 183 -6.46 -25.22 3.06
CA GLN A 183 -6.04 -24.76 4.39
C GLN A 183 -4.72 -23.99 4.38
N LEU A 184 -3.86 -24.21 3.37
CA LEU A 184 -2.59 -23.49 3.24
C LEU A 184 -2.80 -21.98 3.01
N TYR A 185 -3.96 -21.58 2.48
CA TYR A 185 -4.31 -20.17 2.27
C TYR A 185 -4.45 -19.40 3.59
N ARG A 186 -4.72 -20.08 4.71
CA ARG A 186 -4.91 -19.44 6.03
C ARG A 186 -3.66 -18.67 6.50
N ILE A 187 -2.47 -19.12 6.12
CA ILE A 187 -1.20 -18.42 6.42
C ILE A 187 -1.21 -17.02 5.80
N THR A 188 -1.74 -16.89 4.58
CA THR A 188 -1.86 -15.59 3.89
C THR A 188 -2.94 -14.71 4.50
N GLN A 189 -4.03 -15.31 4.99
CA GLN A 189 -5.12 -14.59 5.66
C GLN A 189 -4.71 -14.01 7.02
N ASN A 190 -3.85 -14.72 7.76
CA ASN A 190 -3.30 -14.26 9.04
C ASN A 190 -2.16 -13.23 8.89
N ALA A 191 -1.77 -12.90 7.65
CA ALA A 191 -0.66 -12.01 7.34
C ALA A 191 0.69 -12.41 7.99
N GLU A 192 0.90 -13.70 8.27
CA GLU A 192 2.08 -14.21 8.97
C GLU A 192 3.40 -14.02 8.19
N GLY A 193 3.33 -13.67 6.90
CA GLY A 193 4.50 -13.42 6.05
C GLY A 193 5.17 -12.05 6.28
N PHE A 194 4.48 -11.06 6.85
CA PHE A 194 4.99 -9.70 7.00
C PHE A 194 5.15 -9.33 8.48
N ASN A 195 6.37 -9.49 9.01
CA ASN A 195 6.67 -9.07 10.37
C ASN A 195 7.14 -7.60 10.40
N THR A 196 6.25 -6.70 10.80
CA THR A 196 6.52 -5.24 10.88
C THR A 196 7.75 -4.93 11.74
N LYS A 197 8.04 -5.74 12.78
CA LYS A 197 9.23 -5.54 13.63
C LYS A 197 10.52 -5.78 12.86
N PHE A 198 10.53 -6.78 11.97
CA PHE A 198 11.67 -7.07 11.11
C PHE A 198 11.87 -5.94 10.08
N SER A 199 10.77 -5.42 9.51
CA SER A 199 10.83 -4.26 8.60
C SER A 199 11.40 -3.02 9.28
N HIS A 200 10.96 -2.69 10.50
CA HIS A 200 11.52 -1.56 11.27
C HIS A 200 12.99 -1.78 11.61
N LEU A 201 13.38 -2.98 12.03
CA LEU A 201 14.77 -3.30 12.32
C LEU A 201 15.65 -3.13 11.07
N ALA A 202 15.17 -3.57 9.90
CA ALA A 202 15.88 -3.40 8.63
C ALA A 202 16.03 -1.92 8.25
N VAL A 203 14.98 -1.10 8.43
CA VAL A 203 15.03 0.35 8.15
C VAL A 203 16.01 1.06 9.09
N TRP A 204 15.89 0.89 10.40
CA TRP A 204 16.78 1.53 11.37
C TRP A 204 18.22 1.01 11.24
N GLY A 205 18.39 -0.28 10.97
CA GLY A 205 19.69 -0.88 10.67
C GLY A 205 20.37 -0.23 9.45
N SER A 206 19.60 0.04 8.38
CA SER A 206 20.13 0.74 7.19
C SER A 206 20.54 2.18 7.48
N MET A 207 19.75 2.93 8.26
CA MET A 207 20.09 4.31 8.63
C MET A 207 21.37 4.39 9.47
N ILE A 208 21.55 3.46 10.42
CA ILE A 208 22.77 3.41 11.25
C ILE A 208 23.99 3.07 10.39
N LEU A 209 23.87 2.10 9.49
CA LEU A 209 24.96 1.70 8.59
C LEU A 209 25.36 2.85 7.65
N TRP A 210 24.39 3.66 7.22
CA TRP A 210 24.63 4.88 6.44
C TRP A 210 25.42 5.94 7.23
N ILE A 211 25.01 6.22 8.48
CA ILE A 211 25.74 7.15 9.35
C ILE A 211 27.17 6.68 9.58
N LEU A 212 27.37 5.38 9.81
CA LEU A 212 28.71 4.79 9.97
C LEU A 212 29.54 4.91 8.68
N PHE A 213 28.96 4.69 7.50
CA PHE A 213 29.64 4.89 6.22
C PHE A 213 30.13 6.34 6.07
N PHE A 214 29.29 7.33 6.36
CA PHE A 214 29.68 8.75 6.27
C PHE A 214 30.77 9.13 7.28
N ILE A 215 30.72 8.57 8.50
CA ILE A 215 31.78 8.77 9.50
C ILE A 215 33.10 8.18 9.00
N VAL A 216 33.11 6.94 8.54
CA VAL A 216 34.32 6.29 8.00
C VAL A 216 34.82 7.04 6.76
N TYR A 217 33.96 7.35 5.81
CA TYR A 217 34.31 8.15 4.63
C TYR A 217 34.91 9.51 5.02
N SER A 218 34.35 10.20 6.01
CA SER A 218 34.89 11.46 6.54
C SER A 218 36.25 11.33 7.25
N ALA A 219 36.65 10.12 7.63
CA ALA A 219 37.99 9.85 8.17
C ALA A 219 39.00 9.51 7.04
N PHE A 220 38.54 8.89 5.94
CA PHE A 220 39.40 8.41 4.85
C PHE A 220 39.46 9.35 3.62
N TRP A 221 38.54 10.31 3.48
CA TRP A 221 38.53 11.29 2.38
C TRP A 221 39.84 12.09 2.21
N PRO A 222 40.66 12.37 3.24
CA PRO A 222 41.90 13.11 3.05
C PRO A 222 42.99 12.28 2.33
N SER A 223 42.86 10.95 2.30
CA SER A 223 43.91 10.03 1.84
C SER A 223 43.66 9.45 0.45
N ILE A 224 42.41 9.41 -0.04
CA ILE A 224 42.06 8.83 -1.34
C ILE A 224 41.05 9.76 -2.03
N PRO A 225 41.45 10.53 -3.06
CA PRO A 225 40.56 11.43 -3.78
C PRO A 225 39.71 10.64 -4.78
N ILE A 226 38.59 10.09 -4.32
CA ILE A 226 37.54 9.59 -5.22
C ILE A 226 36.67 10.81 -5.56
N ALA A 227 36.74 11.28 -6.81
CA ALA A 227 36.16 12.51 -7.37
C ALA A 227 37.02 13.80 -7.22
N PRO A 228 38.02 14.02 -8.10
CA PRO A 228 38.78 15.28 -8.17
C PRO A 228 37.93 16.50 -8.57
N ASP A 229 36.78 16.29 -9.22
CA ASP A 229 35.95 17.37 -9.78
C ASP A 229 35.17 18.20 -8.73
N MET A 230 35.13 17.73 -7.48
CA MET A 230 34.56 18.47 -6.34
C MET A 230 35.57 19.40 -5.65
N GLN A 231 36.86 19.34 -6.00
CA GLN A 231 37.88 20.24 -5.44
C GLN A 231 37.79 21.69 -6.00
N GLY A 232 37.16 21.86 -7.16
CA GLY A 232 37.10 23.14 -7.88
C GLY A 232 36.14 24.19 -7.29
N GLN A 233 35.24 23.82 -6.38
CA GLN A 233 34.28 24.75 -5.78
C GLN A 233 34.68 25.24 -4.38
N ALA A 234 35.36 24.42 -3.56
CA ALA A 234 35.76 24.84 -2.21
C ALA A 234 36.99 25.77 -2.19
N MET A 235 37.93 25.62 -3.14
CA MET A 235 39.16 26.43 -3.15
C MET A 235 38.95 27.85 -3.73
N LYS A 236 37.88 28.08 -4.51
CA LYS A 236 37.57 29.43 -5.04
C LYS A 236 36.97 30.37 -4.01
N GLU A 237 36.34 29.85 -2.96
CA GLU A 237 35.81 30.67 -1.86
C GLU A 237 36.84 30.90 -0.73
N ALA A 238 37.82 30.01 -0.56
CA ALA A 238 38.80 30.10 0.53
C ALA A 238 40.02 31.01 0.24
N VAL A 239 40.26 31.44 -1.00
CA VAL A 239 41.44 32.26 -1.39
C VAL A 239 41.07 33.70 -1.80
N SER A 240 39.83 34.15 -1.56
CA SER A 240 39.45 35.57 -1.71
C SER A 240 39.22 36.20 -0.33
N THR A 241 40.31 36.53 0.37
CA THR A 241 40.29 37.37 1.58
C THR A 241 40.22 38.85 1.23
N GLU A 242 39.33 39.26 0.31
CA GLU A 242 38.82 40.64 0.26
C GLU A 242 37.33 40.58 -0.12
N PRO A 243 36.41 41.06 0.74
CA PRO A 243 34.99 41.13 0.40
C PRO A 243 34.80 41.96 -0.87
N CYS A 244 34.11 41.43 -1.88
CA CYS A 244 33.79 42.11 -3.16
C CYS A 244 33.19 43.53 -3.00
N TRP A 245 32.60 43.83 -1.83
CA TRP A 245 32.10 45.17 -1.48
C TRP A 245 33.21 46.20 -1.22
N LEU A 246 34.37 45.81 -0.70
CA LEU A 246 35.52 46.69 -0.47
C LEU A 246 36.16 47.15 -1.79
N GLU A 247 36.24 46.27 -2.78
CA GLU A 247 36.72 46.60 -4.14
C GLU A 247 35.77 47.58 -4.85
N LYS A 248 34.44 47.37 -4.70
CA LYS A 248 33.41 48.29 -5.22
C LYS A 248 33.42 49.66 -4.52
N LEU A 249 33.67 49.69 -3.21
CA LEU A 249 33.80 50.95 -2.45
C LEU A 249 35.07 51.71 -2.81
N ARG A 250 36.20 51.02 -3.05
CA ARG A 250 37.48 51.64 -3.46
C ARG A 250 37.36 52.29 -4.84
N ARG A 251 36.71 51.61 -5.81
CA ARG A 251 36.40 52.20 -7.13
C ARG A 251 35.40 53.35 -7.09
N ALA A 252 34.40 53.29 -6.21
CA ALA A 252 33.45 54.39 -6.03
C ALA A 252 34.12 55.64 -5.42
N ALA A 253 35.09 55.45 -4.52
CA ALA A 253 35.86 56.54 -3.91
C ALA A 253 36.82 57.22 -4.91
N GLU A 254 37.44 56.48 -5.83
CA GLU A 254 38.29 57.04 -6.89
C GLU A 254 37.53 57.92 -7.89
N VAL A 255 36.27 57.58 -8.19
CA VAL A 255 35.41 58.35 -9.10
C VAL A 255 34.90 59.65 -8.46
N CYS A 256 34.76 59.69 -7.13
CA CYS A 256 34.30 60.90 -6.41
C CYS A 256 35.44 61.86 -6.00
N GLY A 257 36.71 61.48 -6.16
CA GLY A 257 37.86 62.21 -5.62
C GLY A 257 38.59 63.16 -6.57
N GLN A 258 38.22 63.28 -7.85
CA GLN A 258 38.93 64.19 -8.75
C GLN A 258 38.32 65.61 -8.74
N PRO A 259 39.14 66.66 -8.48
CA PRO A 259 38.67 68.03 -8.55
C PRO A 259 38.38 68.42 -10.01
N GLN A 260 37.17 68.90 -10.27
CA GLN A 260 36.84 69.58 -11.51
C GLN A 260 37.71 70.83 -11.64
N ASN A 261 38.49 70.94 -12.72
CA ASN A 261 39.07 72.21 -13.14
C ASN A 261 38.61 72.51 -14.58
N PRO A 262 37.94 73.65 -14.83
CA PRO A 262 37.38 73.99 -16.12
C PRO A 262 38.45 74.65 -16.99
N SER A 263 38.44 74.40 -18.30
CA SER A 263 38.55 75.44 -19.35
C SER A 263 39.02 74.94 -20.73
N LEU A 264 38.42 75.59 -21.74
CA LEU A 264 38.94 75.95 -23.08
C LEU A 264 38.77 74.98 -24.27
N ARG A 265 37.78 75.31 -25.11
CA ARG A 265 37.87 75.28 -26.60
C ARG A 265 39.03 76.20 -27.05
N PRO A 266 39.67 75.98 -28.22
CA PRO A 266 39.16 76.55 -29.48
C PRO A 266 39.47 75.74 -30.75
N GLY A 267 38.81 76.10 -31.86
CA GLY A 267 39.21 75.77 -33.24
C GLY A 267 38.13 75.12 -34.07
#